data_AF-A0A096PAD1-F1
#
_entry.id   AF-A0A096PAD1-F1
#
_cell.length_a   1.000
_cell.length_b   1.000
_cell.length_c   1.000
_cell.angle_alpha   90.00
_cell.angle_beta   90.00
_cell.angle_gamma   90.00
#
_symmetry.space_group_name_H-M   'P 1'
#
loop_
_entity.id
_entity.type
_entity.pdbx_description
1 polymer ?
#
loop_
_entity_poly.entity_id
_entity_poly.type
_entity_poly.pdbx_seq_one_letter_code
_entity_poly.pdbx_strand_id
1 'polypeptide(L)'
;MDRARALWIVLAALYLSVALACVHRVGRIAARAPEVGPTTQKVFFSLNALAFTSRACALFAFGGDATTTGGLVVRALAFATPTLAHALAHGTISLFWSDVLRGAARGARASAETGARVWHRIVAYGAVLVECIVLVSIGIERDGENGRTRALLRASRLTPACASFAVAVDFAIRGARLLAMLRAFPEELGATRKRKIREVATVALTCVGTFAARGGILVASAERSDAVAVSSSEALNLAYYAGLELAPSALVLYILRKLPPRRRTSDDDDDLRDPLVDDDDSGEEEDGHFSELSDISE
;
A
#
# COMPACT_ATOMS: atom_id res chain seq x y z
N MET A 1 18.81 -14.57 -23.04
CA MET A 1 17.66 -14.24 -22.17
C MET A 1 16.62 -13.54 -23.05
N ASP A 2 15.44 -14.12 -23.20
CA ASP A 2 14.38 -13.53 -24.04
C ASP A 2 13.97 -12.16 -23.50
N ARG A 3 13.73 -11.19 -24.38
CA ARG A 3 13.41 -9.79 -23.99
C ARG A 3 12.24 -9.70 -23.00
N ALA A 4 11.22 -10.53 -23.17
CA ALA A 4 10.08 -10.62 -22.26
C ALA A 4 10.49 -11.11 -20.86
N ARG A 5 11.34 -12.14 -20.77
CA ARG A 5 11.85 -12.62 -19.47
C ARG A 5 12.68 -11.56 -18.75
N ALA A 6 13.51 -10.82 -19.49
CA ALA A 6 14.27 -9.71 -18.94
C ALA A 6 13.35 -8.63 -18.34
N LEU A 7 12.26 -8.29 -19.03
CA LEU A 7 11.27 -7.32 -18.55
C LEU A 7 10.65 -7.74 -17.20
N TRP A 8 10.22 -9.00 -17.07
CA TRP A 8 9.62 -9.51 -15.84
C TRP A 8 10.59 -9.50 -14.66
N ILE A 9 11.86 -9.83 -14.91
CA ILE A 9 12.92 -9.79 -13.89
C ILE A 9 13.17 -8.35 -13.43
N VAL A 10 13.29 -7.41 -14.36
CA VAL A 10 13.47 -5.99 -14.03
C VAL A 10 12.29 -5.47 -13.20
N LEU A 11 11.06 -5.80 -13.61
CA LEU A 11 9.87 -5.39 -12.87
C LEU A 11 9.82 -6.01 -11.47
N ALA A 12 10.17 -7.29 -11.32
CA ALA A 12 10.28 -7.95 -10.02
C ALA A 12 11.34 -7.29 -9.13
N ALA A 13 12.49 -6.91 -9.68
CA ALA A 13 13.54 -6.19 -8.96
C ALA A 13 13.07 -4.81 -8.48
N LEU A 14 12.31 -4.09 -9.30
CA LEU A 14 11.69 -2.81 -8.90
C LEU A 14 10.67 -2.98 -7.79
N TYR A 15 9.85 -4.04 -7.82
CA TYR A 15 8.95 -4.35 -6.70
C TYR A 15 9.72 -4.65 -5.42
N LEU A 16 10.78 -5.46 -5.52
CA LEU A 16 11.59 -5.82 -4.35
C LEU A 16 12.30 -4.61 -3.74
N SER A 17 12.79 -3.67 -4.55
CA SER A 17 13.42 -2.45 -4.03
C SER A 17 12.44 -1.59 -3.23
N VAL A 18 11.19 -1.45 -3.70
CA VAL A 18 10.14 -0.75 -2.95
C VAL A 18 9.73 -1.54 -1.69
N ALA A 19 9.68 -2.88 -1.77
CA ALA A 19 9.41 -3.74 -0.61
C ALA A 19 10.47 -3.54 0.49
N LEU A 20 11.76 -3.53 0.12
CA LEU A 20 12.87 -3.28 1.04
C LEU A 20 12.77 -1.90 1.70
N ALA A 21 12.43 -0.86 0.92
CA ALA A 21 12.20 0.47 1.46
C ALA A 21 11.05 0.50 2.50
N CYS A 22 9.97 -0.26 2.27
CA CYS A 22 8.88 -0.41 3.23
C CYS A 22 9.32 -1.13 4.51
N VAL A 23 10.06 -2.24 4.40
CA VAL A 23 10.60 -2.99 5.55
C VAL A 23 11.53 -2.11 6.38
N HIS A 24 12.43 -1.38 5.72
CA HIS A 24 13.33 -0.45 6.39
C HIS A 24 12.56 0.63 7.16
N ARG A 25 11.47 1.18 6.59
CA ARG A 25 10.61 2.13 7.30
C ARG A 25 9.92 1.50 8.52
N VAL A 26 9.41 0.27 8.41
CA VAL A 26 8.82 -0.44 9.57
C VAL A 26 9.86 -0.62 10.67
N GLY A 27 11.06 -1.08 10.33
CA GLY A 27 12.18 -1.26 11.27
C GLY A 27 12.54 0.04 11.98
N ARG A 28 12.69 1.16 11.23
CA ARG A 28 12.97 2.48 11.82
C ARG A 28 11.85 2.96 12.76
N ILE A 29 10.59 2.73 12.42
CA ILE A 29 9.46 3.12 13.28
C ILE A 29 9.41 2.24 14.54
N ALA A 30 9.69 0.95 14.42
CA ALA A 30 9.74 0.03 15.55
C ALA A 30 10.89 0.37 16.52
N ALA A 31 12.09 0.64 16.00
CA ALA A 31 13.25 1.02 16.81
C ALA A 31 13.06 2.34 17.56
N ARG A 32 12.37 3.32 16.96
CA ARG A 32 12.10 4.62 17.59
C ARG A 32 11.08 4.58 18.73
N ALA A 33 10.19 3.60 18.75
CA ALA A 33 9.11 3.50 19.72
C ALA A 33 8.67 2.02 19.89
N PRO A 34 9.45 1.22 20.64
CA PRO A 34 9.21 -0.22 20.80
C PRO A 34 7.95 -0.51 21.63
N GLU A 35 7.65 0.35 22.60
CA GLU A 35 6.47 0.27 23.50
C GLU A 35 5.14 0.46 22.76
N VAL A 36 5.14 1.11 21.60
CA VAL A 36 3.92 1.44 20.86
C VAL A 36 3.53 0.28 19.96
N GLY A 37 2.34 -0.27 20.18
CA GLY A 37 1.73 -1.34 19.37
C GLY A 37 1.61 -1.03 17.87
N PRO A 38 0.95 -1.90 17.08
CA PRO A 38 0.87 -1.73 15.63
C PRO A 38 0.06 -0.48 15.26
N THR A 39 0.76 0.62 14.94
CA THR A 39 0.15 1.85 14.43
C THR A 39 -0.33 1.66 12.99
N THR A 40 -1.32 2.45 12.55
CA THR A 40 -1.81 2.44 11.16
C THR A 40 -0.68 2.62 10.14
N GLN A 41 0.37 3.37 10.50
CA GLN A 41 1.58 3.52 9.68
C GLN A 41 2.42 2.24 9.59
N LYS A 42 2.67 1.54 10.71
CA LYS A 42 3.38 0.25 10.70
C LYS A 42 2.61 -0.75 9.82
N VAL A 43 1.29 -0.83 9.98
CA VAL A 43 0.42 -1.71 9.18
C VAL A 43 0.47 -1.35 7.68
N PHE A 44 0.41 -0.06 7.34
CA PHE A 44 0.49 0.41 5.96
C PHE A 44 1.78 -0.05 5.26
N PHE A 45 2.94 0.14 5.89
CA PHE A 45 4.21 -0.26 5.30
C PHE A 45 4.38 -1.78 5.25
N SER A 46 3.91 -2.51 6.28
CA SER A 46 3.94 -3.98 6.27
C SER A 46 3.07 -4.59 5.17
N LEU A 47 1.87 -4.05 4.94
CA LEU A 47 0.99 -4.52 3.86
C LEU A 47 1.54 -4.20 2.47
N ASN A 48 2.18 -3.05 2.29
CA ASN A 48 2.89 -2.75 1.04
C ASN A 48 4.09 -3.67 0.82
N ALA A 49 4.87 -3.96 1.87
CA ALA A 49 5.98 -4.92 1.78
C ALA A 49 5.45 -6.30 1.37
N LEU A 50 4.35 -6.77 1.98
CA LEU A 50 3.70 -8.02 1.60
C LEU A 50 3.24 -8.01 0.14
N ALA A 51 2.59 -6.93 -0.30
CA ALA A 51 2.08 -6.79 -1.67
C ALA A 51 3.21 -6.84 -2.70
N PHE A 52 4.27 -6.06 -2.51
CA PHE A 52 5.37 -6.00 -3.46
C PHE A 52 6.25 -7.24 -3.44
N THR A 53 6.52 -7.83 -2.28
CA THR A 53 7.26 -9.08 -2.19
C THR A 53 6.48 -10.22 -2.85
N SER A 54 5.19 -10.37 -2.55
CA SER A 54 4.37 -11.41 -3.19
C SER A 54 4.26 -11.21 -4.70
N ARG A 55 4.16 -9.97 -5.18
CA ARG A 55 4.19 -9.67 -6.62
C ARG A 55 5.53 -9.98 -7.26
N ALA A 56 6.65 -9.61 -6.62
CA ALA A 56 7.99 -9.90 -7.12
C ALA A 56 8.20 -11.42 -7.23
N CYS A 57 7.80 -12.19 -6.21
CA CYS A 57 7.85 -13.65 -6.25
C CYS A 57 6.98 -14.22 -7.38
N ALA A 58 5.77 -13.71 -7.58
CA ALA A 58 4.90 -14.15 -8.67
C ALA A 58 5.52 -13.89 -10.05
N LEU A 59 6.05 -12.68 -10.28
CA LEU A 59 6.70 -12.33 -11.54
C LEU A 59 7.99 -13.13 -11.78
N PHE A 60 8.75 -13.43 -10.73
CA PHE A 60 9.96 -14.24 -10.86
C PHE A 60 9.64 -15.71 -11.15
N ALA A 61 8.64 -16.28 -10.47
CA ALA A 61 8.27 -17.68 -10.60
C ALA A 61 7.50 -18.00 -11.88
N PHE A 62 6.62 -17.09 -12.33
CA PHE A 62 5.69 -17.34 -13.43
C PHE A 62 5.94 -16.44 -14.66
N GLY A 63 6.75 -15.38 -14.53
CA GLY A 63 6.86 -14.37 -15.57
C GLY A 63 5.50 -13.74 -15.91
N GLY A 64 5.29 -13.42 -17.18
CA GLY A 64 4.00 -13.00 -17.73
C GLY A 64 3.07 -14.15 -18.10
N ASP A 65 3.57 -15.38 -18.18
CA ASP A 65 2.83 -16.56 -18.65
C ASP A 65 2.69 -17.59 -17.53
N ALA A 66 1.68 -17.42 -16.69
CA ALA A 66 1.45 -18.32 -15.59
C ALA A 66 0.68 -19.60 -15.95
N THR A 67 0.46 -19.88 -17.22
CA THR A 67 -0.34 -21.03 -17.65
C THR A 67 0.37 -22.37 -17.49
N THR A 68 1.71 -22.38 -17.35
CA THR A 68 2.49 -23.61 -17.60
C THR A 68 3.19 -24.23 -16.38
N THR A 69 3.34 -23.53 -15.24
CA THR A 69 4.35 -23.95 -14.23
C THR A 69 3.83 -24.17 -12.79
N GLY A 70 2.55 -23.95 -12.50
CA GLY A 70 2.01 -24.13 -11.14
C GLY A 70 0.56 -24.61 -11.08
N GLY A 71 0.22 -25.37 -10.03
CA GLY A 71 -1.16 -25.81 -9.78
C GLY A 71 -2.13 -24.63 -9.61
N LEU A 72 -3.43 -24.86 -9.81
CA LEU A 72 -4.47 -23.82 -9.79
C LEU A 72 -4.42 -22.92 -8.55
N VAL A 73 -4.23 -23.51 -7.35
CA VAL A 73 -4.13 -22.79 -6.08
C VAL A 73 -2.94 -21.83 -6.08
N VAL A 74 -1.78 -22.29 -6.57
CA VAL A 74 -0.55 -21.47 -6.58
C VAL A 74 -0.73 -20.26 -7.50
N ARG A 75 -1.35 -20.46 -8.66
CA ARG A 75 -1.63 -19.36 -9.60
C ARG A 75 -2.62 -18.37 -9.03
N ALA A 76 -3.70 -18.85 -8.40
CA ALA A 76 -4.69 -18.01 -7.73
C ALA A 76 -4.06 -17.20 -6.58
N LEU A 77 -3.21 -17.83 -5.77
CA LEU A 77 -2.47 -17.17 -4.70
C LEU A 77 -1.52 -16.08 -5.24
N ALA A 78 -0.74 -16.41 -6.28
CA ALA A 78 0.20 -15.49 -6.92
C ALA A 78 -0.47 -14.23 -7.48
N PHE A 79 -1.75 -14.31 -7.83
CA PHE A 79 -2.55 -13.19 -8.29
C PHE A 79 -3.28 -12.45 -7.16
N ALA A 80 -4.04 -13.17 -6.33
CA ALA A 80 -4.94 -12.58 -5.35
C ALA A 80 -4.19 -11.95 -4.17
N THR A 81 -3.13 -12.60 -3.69
CA THR A 81 -2.34 -12.12 -2.54
C THR A 81 -1.77 -10.71 -2.74
N PRO A 82 -0.98 -10.42 -3.79
CA PRO A 82 -0.45 -9.07 -3.98
C PRO A 82 -1.55 -8.03 -4.17
N THR A 83 -2.62 -8.40 -4.86
CA THR A 83 -3.73 -7.50 -5.18
C THR A 83 -4.53 -7.12 -3.94
N LEU A 84 -4.87 -8.10 -3.09
CA LEU A 84 -5.56 -7.86 -1.82
C LEU A 84 -4.66 -7.13 -0.83
N ALA A 85 -3.40 -7.54 -0.67
CA ALA A 85 -2.46 -6.86 0.22
C ALA A 85 -2.29 -5.38 -0.15
N HIS A 86 -2.21 -5.07 -1.46
CA HIS A 86 -2.15 -3.70 -1.95
C HIS A 86 -3.45 -2.92 -1.65
N ALA A 87 -4.63 -3.52 -1.87
CA ALA A 87 -5.91 -2.89 -1.53
C ALA A 87 -6.02 -2.59 -0.03
N LEU A 88 -5.65 -3.55 0.82
CA LEU A 88 -5.60 -3.39 2.27
C LEU A 88 -4.64 -2.28 2.68
N ALA A 89 -3.44 -2.24 2.09
CA ALA A 89 -2.45 -1.21 2.38
C ALA A 89 -3.03 0.18 2.16
N HIS A 90 -3.53 0.48 0.95
CA HIS A 90 -4.11 1.80 0.68
C HIS A 90 -5.40 2.05 1.47
N GLY A 91 -6.16 1.00 1.77
CA GLY A 91 -7.28 1.05 2.69
C GLY A 91 -6.91 1.62 4.07
N THR A 92 -5.72 1.30 4.60
CA THR A 92 -5.25 1.87 5.89
C THR A 92 -5.00 3.37 5.85
N ILE A 93 -4.59 3.93 4.69
CA ILE A 93 -4.49 5.40 4.53
C ILE A 93 -5.88 6.01 4.68
N SER A 94 -6.86 5.41 4.02
CA SER A 94 -8.24 5.86 4.06
C SER A 94 -8.84 5.74 5.47
N LEU A 95 -8.46 4.71 6.22
CA LEU A 95 -8.77 4.56 7.64
C LEU A 95 -8.13 5.67 8.48
N PHE A 96 -6.85 5.97 8.25
CA PHE A 96 -6.16 7.08 8.90
C PHE A 96 -6.86 8.43 8.63
N TRP A 97 -7.35 8.67 7.40
CA TRP A 97 -8.15 9.86 7.11
C TRP A 97 -9.47 9.90 7.87
N SER A 98 -10.14 8.76 8.05
CA SER A 98 -11.32 8.67 8.92
C SER A 98 -10.98 9.03 10.37
N ASP A 99 -9.82 8.62 10.88
CA ASP A 99 -9.36 8.97 12.22
C ASP A 99 -9.13 10.48 12.38
N VAL A 100 -8.51 11.12 11.38
CA VAL A 100 -8.34 12.58 11.33
C VAL A 100 -9.69 13.29 11.28
N LEU A 101 -10.60 12.84 10.43
CA LEU A 101 -11.95 13.40 10.31
C LEU A 101 -12.75 13.26 11.61
N ARG A 102 -12.61 12.13 12.32
CA ARG A 102 -13.22 11.96 13.66
C ARG A 102 -12.68 12.93 14.68
N GLY A 103 -11.37 13.14 14.72
CA GLY A 103 -10.74 14.05 15.67
C GLY A 103 -11.26 15.49 15.53
N ALA A 104 -11.67 15.88 14.32
CA ALA A 104 -12.23 17.20 14.04
C ALA A 104 -13.76 17.27 14.13
N ALA A 105 -14.45 16.14 14.13
CA ALA A 105 -15.91 16.08 14.11
C ALA A 105 -16.53 16.04 15.52
N ARG A 106 -17.77 16.53 15.65
CA ARG A 106 -18.61 16.41 16.86
C ARG A 106 -19.97 15.78 16.51
N GLY A 107 -20.60 15.11 17.48
CA GLY A 107 -21.95 14.54 17.34
C GLY A 107 -22.08 13.49 16.23
N ALA A 108 -23.14 13.60 15.41
CA ALA A 108 -23.47 12.63 14.36
C ALA A 108 -22.33 12.35 13.35
N ARG A 109 -21.48 13.35 13.07
CA ARG A 109 -20.33 13.20 12.17
C ARG A 109 -19.24 12.29 12.75
N ALA A 110 -19.01 12.34 14.07
CA ALA A 110 -18.06 11.45 14.74
C ALA A 110 -18.56 9.99 14.78
N SER A 111 -19.88 9.81 14.90
CA SER A 111 -20.53 8.49 14.84
C SER A 111 -20.45 7.88 13.43
N ALA A 112 -20.73 8.65 12.39
CA ALA A 112 -20.63 8.18 11.00
C ALA A 112 -19.24 7.64 10.65
N GLU A 113 -18.18 8.32 11.09
CA GLU A 113 -16.81 7.85 10.88
C GLU A 113 -16.44 6.65 11.77
N THR A 114 -17.12 6.45 12.91
CA THR A 114 -17.00 5.20 13.66
C THR A 114 -17.58 4.02 12.89
N GLY A 115 -18.72 4.24 12.22
CA GLY A 115 -19.27 3.29 11.24
C GLY A 115 -18.30 3.00 10.10
N ALA A 116 -17.60 4.03 9.57
CA ALA A 116 -16.61 3.85 8.52
C ALA A 116 -15.44 2.94 8.93
N ARG A 117 -14.99 2.99 10.19
CA ARG A 117 -13.97 2.05 10.72
C ARG A 117 -14.44 0.61 10.76
N VAL A 118 -15.70 0.41 11.15
CA VAL A 118 -16.30 -0.93 11.18
C VAL A 118 -16.44 -1.46 9.76
N TRP A 119 -16.97 -0.64 8.84
CA TRP A 119 -17.06 -0.96 7.42
C TRP A 119 -15.71 -1.34 6.82
N HIS A 120 -14.67 -0.53 7.07
CA HIS A 120 -13.33 -0.81 6.58
C HIS A 120 -12.82 -2.18 7.04
N ARG A 121 -13.01 -2.52 8.32
CA ARG A 121 -12.63 -3.84 8.88
C ARG A 121 -13.44 -4.97 8.26
N ILE A 122 -14.75 -4.77 8.02
CA ILE A 122 -15.62 -5.75 7.37
C ILE A 122 -15.13 -6.03 5.94
N VAL A 123 -14.87 -4.98 5.14
CA VAL A 123 -14.36 -5.14 3.77
C VAL A 123 -13.00 -5.81 3.77
N ALA A 124 -12.09 -5.38 4.66
CA ALA A 124 -10.74 -5.91 4.74
C ALA A 124 -10.72 -7.41 5.11
N TYR A 125 -11.29 -7.76 6.26
CA TYR A 125 -11.30 -9.14 6.73
C TYR A 125 -12.23 -10.02 5.91
N GLY A 126 -13.35 -9.48 5.44
CA GLY A 126 -14.29 -10.18 4.56
C GLY A 126 -13.65 -10.56 3.24
N ALA A 127 -12.93 -9.65 2.58
CA ALA A 127 -12.26 -9.96 1.31
C ALA A 127 -11.17 -11.04 1.48
N VAL A 128 -10.38 -10.97 2.56
CA VAL A 128 -9.38 -12.00 2.87
C VAL A 128 -10.04 -13.35 3.16
N LEU A 129 -11.10 -13.36 3.98
CA LEU A 129 -11.82 -14.58 4.33
C LEU A 129 -12.44 -15.25 3.10
N VAL A 130 -13.11 -14.48 2.24
CA VAL A 130 -13.70 -14.99 1.00
C VAL A 130 -12.61 -15.59 0.11
N GLU A 131 -11.48 -14.89 -0.06
CA GLU A 131 -10.38 -15.42 -0.87
C GLU A 131 -9.80 -16.71 -0.28
N CYS A 132 -9.62 -16.79 1.04
CA CYS A 132 -9.19 -18.03 1.71
C CYS A 132 -10.16 -19.19 1.43
N ILE A 133 -11.47 -18.95 1.53
CA ILE A 133 -12.50 -19.97 1.24
C ILE A 133 -12.43 -20.43 -0.22
N VAL A 134 -12.28 -19.49 -1.15
CA VAL A 134 -12.14 -19.79 -2.58
C VAL A 134 -10.88 -20.62 -2.85
N LEU A 135 -9.73 -20.23 -2.29
CA LEU A 135 -8.46 -20.94 -2.47
C LEU A 135 -8.50 -22.36 -1.90
N VAL A 136 -9.09 -22.55 -0.71
CA VAL A 136 -9.27 -23.87 -0.11
C VAL A 136 -10.18 -24.74 -0.99
N SER A 137 -11.25 -24.16 -1.52
CA SER A 137 -12.19 -24.86 -2.41
C SER A 137 -11.51 -25.31 -3.71
N ILE A 138 -10.69 -24.44 -4.33
CA ILE A 138 -9.87 -24.79 -5.50
C ILE A 138 -8.89 -25.93 -5.18
N GLY A 139 -8.30 -25.94 -3.98
CA GLY A 139 -7.34 -26.97 -3.57
C GLY A 139 -7.98 -28.35 -3.32
N ILE A 140 -9.26 -28.39 -2.93
CA ILE A 140 -10.01 -29.63 -2.72
C ILE A 140 -10.45 -30.23 -4.06
N GLU A 141 -10.86 -29.40 -5.01
CA GLU A 141 -11.19 -29.80 -6.39
C GLU A 141 -9.89 -30.08 -7.17
N ARG A 142 -9.26 -31.24 -6.86
CA ARG A 142 -8.10 -31.81 -7.56
C ARG A 142 -8.39 -31.91 -9.07
N ASP A 143 -7.99 -30.89 -9.82
CA ASP A 143 -8.01 -30.79 -11.29
C ASP A 143 -9.25 -31.43 -11.96
N GLY A 144 -10.41 -30.81 -11.78
CA GLY A 144 -11.57 -31.06 -12.62
C GLY A 144 -11.85 -29.85 -13.49
N GLU A 145 -11.85 -29.98 -14.81
CA GLU A 145 -12.40 -28.99 -15.76
C GLU A 145 -13.95 -28.90 -15.65
N ASN A 146 -14.44 -28.76 -14.42
CA ASN A 146 -15.85 -28.73 -14.10
C ASN A 146 -16.35 -27.28 -14.00
N GLY A 147 -17.66 -27.07 -14.16
CA GLY A 147 -18.28 -25.75 -14.01
C GLY A 147 -17.98 -25.05 -12.68
N ARG A 148 -17.75 -25.84 -11.60
CA ARG A 148 -17.42 -25.36 -10.25
C ARG A 148 -16.05 -24.71 -10.19
N THR A 149 -15.01 -25.36 -10.74
CA THR A 149 -13.65 -24.81 -10.83
C THR A 149 -13.61 -23.46 -11.55
N ARG A 150 -14.35 -23.34 -12.67
CA ARG A 150 -14.50 -22.07 -13.39
C ARG A 150 -15.19 -20.99 -12.55
N ALA A 151 -16.23 -21.35 -11.80
CA ALA A 151 -16.90 -20.43 -10.89
C ALA A 151 -15.98 -19.96 -9.74
N LEU A 152 -15.15 -20.86 -9.19
CA LEU A 152 -14.18 -20.52 -8.14
C LEU A 152 -13.07 -19.62 -8.66
N LEU A 153 -12.53 -19.88 -9.86
CA LEU A 153 -11.54 -19.01 -10.49
C LEU A 153 -12.11 -17.62 -10.79
N ARG A 154 -13.38 -17.54 -11.24
CA ARG A 154 -14.10 -16.26 -11.36
C ARG A 154 -14.22 -15.56 -10.01
N ALA A 155 -14.59 -16.27 -8.95
CA ALA A 155 -14.71 -15.72 -7.61
C ALA A 155 -13.37 -15.17 -7.07
N SER A 156 -12.26 -15.87 -7.30
CA SER A 156 -10.91 -15.43 -6.91
C SER A 156 -10.48 -14.12 -7.62
N ARG A 157 -11.05 -13.82 -8.80
CA ARG A 157 -10.82 -12.54 -9.50
C ARG A 157 -11.78 -11.45 -9.04
N LEU A 158 -13.05 -11.79 -8.85
CA LEU A 158 -14.07 -10.82 -8.46
C LEU A 158 -13.87 -10.32 -7.03
N THR A 159 -13.36 -11.16 -6.12
CA THR A 159 -13.07 -10.76 -4.72
C THR A 159 -12.12 -9.55 -4.64
N PRO A 160 -10.90 -9.59 -5.21
CA PRO A 160 -10.02 -8.42 -5.25
C PRO A 160 -10.56 -7.27 -6.10
N ALA A 161 -11.43 -7.53 -7.09
CA ALA A 161 -12.11 -6.48 -7.86
C ALA A 161 -13.07 -5.67 -6.98
N CYS A 162 -13.94 -6.36 -6.23
CA CYS A 162 -14.86 -5.76 -5.27
C CYS A 162 -14.10 -5.00 -4.18
N ALA A 163 -13.02 -5.58 -3.63
CA ALA A 163 -12.16 -4.90 -2.67
C ALA A 163 -11.54 -3.62 -3.27
N SER A 164 -11.09 -3.66 -4.53
CA SER A 164 -10.56 -2.47 -5.23
C SER A 164 -11.61 -1.38 -5.36
N PHE A 165 -12.84 -1.70 -5.80
CA PHE A 165 -13.91 -0.71 -5.88
C PHE A 165 -14.30 -0.15 -4.52
N ALA A 166 -14.34 -0.98 -3.48
CA ALA A 166 -14.61 -0.52 -2.12
C ALA A 166 -13.55 0.50 -1.67
N VAL A 167 -12.26 0.23 -1.92
CA VAL A 167 -11.16 1.17 -1.64
C VAL A 167 -11.29 2.46 -2.46
N ALA A 168 -11.67 2.37 -3.74
CA ALA A 168 -11.90 3.55 -4.58
C ALA A 168 -13.00 4.46 -4.02
N VAL A 169 -14.16 3.88 -3.67
CA VAL A 169 -15.29 4.61 -3.06
C VAL A 169 -14.87 5.24 -1.73
N ASP A 170 -14.15 4.48 -0.92
CA ASP A 170 -13.59 4.91 0.36
C ASP A 170 -12.70 6.15 0.23
N PHE A 171 -11.76 6.15 -0.72
CA PHE A 171 -10.91 7.31 -1.02
C PHE A 171 -11.71 8.49 -1.58
N ALA A 172 -12.70 8.26 -2.42
CA ALA A 172 -13.53 9.33 -2.98
C ALA A 172 -14.28 10.06 -1.86
N ILE A 173 -14.96 9.31 -0.98
CA ILE A 173 -15.76 9.89 0.11
C ILE A 173 -14.86 10.59 1.12
N ARG A 174 -13.84 9.90 1.65
CA ARG A 174 -13.01 10.44 2.73
C ARG A 174 -12.01 11.48 2.24
N GLY A 175 -11.49 11.32 1.03
CA GLY A 175 -10.68 12.34 0.37
C GLY A 175 -11.47 13.63 0.17
N ALA A 176 -12.70 13.56 -0.35
CA ALA A 176 -13.54 14.75 -0.51
C ALA A 176 -13.83 15.44 0.83
N ARG A 177 -14.18 14.69 1.87
CA ARG A 177 -14.41 15.22 3.22
C ARG A 177 -13.17 15.85 3.83
N LEU A 178 -12.01 15.20 3.71
CA LEU A 178 -10.75 15.70 4.23
C LEU A 178 -10.32 16.98 3.49
N LEU A 179 -10.53 17.05 2.18
CA LEU A 179 -10.29 18.28 1.41
C LEU A 179 -11.22 19.41 1.82
N ALA A 180 -12.51 19.13 2.08
CA ALA A 180 -13.44 20.13 2.60
C ALA A 180 -13.00 20.66 3.98
N MET A 181 -12.58 19.77 4.88
CA MET A 181 -12.03 20.13 6.18
C MET A 181 -10.75 21.00 6.03
N LEU A 182 -9.83 20.59 5.15
CA LEU A 182 -8.59 21.35 4.91
C LEU A 182 -8.85 22.75 4.33
N ARG A 183 -9.92 22.91 3.55
CA ARG A 183 -10.32 24.22 3.02
C ARG A 183 -10.89 25.15 4.08
N ALA A 184 -11.42 24.63 5.19
CA ALA A 184 -12.01 25.41 6.27
C ALA A 184 -10.99 25.96 7.29
N PHE A 185 -9.72 25.56 7.24
CA PHE A 185 -8.70 26.11 8.14
C PHE A 185 -8.40 27.59 7.85
N PRO A 186 -8.05 28.39 8.90
CA PRO A 186 -7.76 29.81 8.77
C PRO A 186 -6.69 30.13 7.72
N GLU A 187 -6.79 31.30 7.09
CA GLU A 187 -5.95 31.73 5.97
C GLU A 187 -4.50 32.05 6.35
N GLU A 188 -4.24 32.27 7.65
CA GLU A 188 -2.93 32.56 8.24
C GLU A 188 -1.86 31.49 7.92
N LEU A 189 -2.30 30.27 7.58
CA LEU A 189 -1.44 29.14 7.17
C LEU A 189 -1.36 28.97 5.63
N GLY A 190 -1.67 30.00 4.85
CA GLY A 190 -1.98 29.94 3.42
C GLY A 190 -1.06 29.07 2.55
N ALA A 191 0.27 29.16 2.71
CA ALA A 191 1.22 28.35 1.95
C ALA A 191 1.19 26.86 2.37
N THR A 192 1.20 26.59 3.68
CA THR A 192 1.13 25.24 4.26
C THR A 192 -0.19 24.55 3.94
N ARG A 193 -1.30 25.29 4.00
CA ARG A 193 -2.64 24.83 3.62
C ARG A 193 -2.70 24.40 2.15
N LYS A 194 -2.26 25.26 1.22
CA LYS A 194 -2.25 24.95 -0.22
C LYS A 194 -1.42 23.70 -0.53
N ARG A 195 -0.26 23.57 0.11
CA ARG A 195 0.59 22.37 -0.01
C ARG A 195 -0.13 21.11 0.47
N LYS A 196 -0.75 21.14 1.66
CA LYS A 196 -1.46 19.98 2.23
C LYS A 196 -2.69 19.57 1.42
N ILE A 197 -3.45 20.55 0.93
CA ILE A 197 -4.56 20.31 0.01
C ILE A 197 -4.05 19.59 -1.25
N ARG A 198 -2.94 20.04 -1.84
CA ARG A 198 -2.34 19.39 -3.00
C ARG A 198 -1.88 17.96 -2.69
N GLU A 199 -1.15 17.76 -1.58
CA GLU A 199 -0.70 16.42 -1.15
C GLU A 199 -1.89 15.46 -1.00
N VAL A 200 -2.94 15.85 -0.28
CA VAL A 200 -4.14 15.02 -0.07
C VAL A 200 -4.92 14.80 -1.37
N ALA A 201 -5.10 15.84 -2.18
CA ALA A 201 -5.82 15.73 -3.45
C ALA A 201 -5.11 14.80 -4.44
N THR A 202 -3.78 14.90 -4.53
CA THR A 202 -2.97 14.01 -5.37
C THR A 202 -3.13 12.56 -4.91
N VAL A 203 -2.97 12.27 -3.62
CA VAL A 203 -3.16 10.91 -3.10
C VAL A 203 -4.58 10.39 -3.38
N ALA A 204 -5.61 11.20 -3.11
CA ALA A 204 -7.00 10.81 -3.31
C ALA A 204 -7.29 10.47 -4.79
N LEU A 205 -6.92 11.36 -5.71
CA LEU A 205 -7.16 11.17 -7.14
C LEU A 205 -6.39 9.98 -7.70
N THR A 206 -5.11 9.83 -7.31
CA THR A 206 -4.30 8.67 -7.70
C THR A 206 -4.94 7.38 -7.22
N CYS A 207 -5.32 7.28 -5.94
CA CYS A 207 -5.94 6.07 -5.39
C CYS A 207 -7.30 5.77 -6.05
N VAL A 208 -8.19 6.76 -6.19
CA VAL A 208 -9.50 6.57 -6.83
C VAL A 208 -9.34 6.06 -8.26
N GLY A 209 -8.54 6.73 -9.09
CA GLY A 209 -8.34 6.35 -10.48
C GLY A 209 -7.70 4.96 -10.61
N THR A 210 -6.67 4.70 -9.81
CA THR A 210 -5.94 3.43 -9.81
C THR A 210 -6.83 2.26 -9.42
N PHE A 211 -7.57 2.38 -8.32
CA PHE A 211 -8.40 1.29 -7.82
C PHE A 211 -9.66 1.07 -8.66
N ALA A 212 -10.24 2.13 -9.23
CA ALA A 212 -11.33 1.99 -10.18
C ALA A 212 -10.89 1.28 -11.47
N ALA A 213 -9.75 1.70 -12.05
CA ALA A 213 -9.18 1.05 -13.23
C ALA A 213 -8.81 -0.42 -12.94
N ARG A 214 -8.16 -0.69 -11.80
CA ARG A 214 -7.86 -2.06 -11.35
C ARG A 214 -9.12 -2.90 -11.24
N GLY A 215 -10.13 -2.42 -10.51
CA GLY A 215 -11.41 -3.13 -10.35
C GLY A 215 -12.06 -3.46 -11.70
N GLY A 216 -12.13 -2.48 -12.61
CA GLY A 216 -12.70 -2.67 -13.94
C GLY A 216 -11.93 -3.69 -14.79
N ILE A 217 -10.60 -3.63 -14.75
CA ILE A 217 -9.74 -4.60 -15.44
C ILE A 217 -9.94 -6.01 -14.89
N LEU A 218 -10.04 -6.18 -13.56
CA LEU A 218 -10.26 -7.50 -12.97
C LEU A 218 -11.63 -8.07 -13.33
N VAL A 219 -12.68 -7.26 -13.34
CA VAL A 219 -14.02 -7.67 -13.79
C VAL A 219 -13.99 -8.08 -15.26
N ALA A 220 -13.37 -7.28 -16.13
CA ALA A 220 -13.23 -7.61 -17.55
C ALA A 220 -12.41 -8.89 -17.79
N SER A 221 -11.50 -9.20 -16.86
CA SER A 221 -10.65 -10.39 -16.91
C SER A 221 -11.26 -11.60 -16.21
N ALA A 222 -12.41 -11.47 -15.53
CA ALA A 222 -13.00 -12.53 -14.71
C ALA A 222 -13.27 -13.82 -15.50
N GLU A 223 -13.59 -13.67 -16.79
CA GLU A 223 -13.94 -14.76 -17.70
C GLU A 223 -12.74 -15.48 -18.35
N ARG A 224 -11.51 -14.99 -18.13
CA ARG A 224 -10.30 -15.56 -18.74
C ARG A 224 -9.67 -16.63 -17.84
N SER A 225 -9.03 -17.64 -18.45
CA SER A 225 -8.42 -18.78 -17.74
C SER A 225 -6.99 -18.51 -17.23
N ASP A 226 -6.40 -17.37 -17.60
CA ASP A 226 -4.99 -17.07 -17.34
C ASP A 226 -4.81 -16.52 -15.93
N ALA A 227 -4.61 -17.37 -14.93
CA ALA A 227 -4.77 -17.02 -13.52
C ALA A 227 -3.82 -15.97 -12.92
N VAL A 228 -2.71 -15.58 -13.58
CA VAL A 228 -1.80 -14.51 -13.08
C VAL A 228 -1.72 -13.32 -14.04
N ALA A 229 -1.87 -13.54 -15.35
CA ALA A 229 -1.89 -12.48 -16.34
C ALA A 229 -3.25 -11.80 -16.36
N VAL A 230 -3.24 -10.48 -16.36
CA VAL A 230 -4.44 -9.67 -16.51
C VAL A 230 -4.97 -9.76 -17.95
N SER A 231 -4.07 -9.76 -18.93
CA SER A 231 -4.39 -9.85 -20.34
C SER A 231 -3.39 -10.73 -21.09
N SER A 232 -3.76 -11.17 -22.28
CA SER A 232 -2.87 -11.81 -23.26
C SER A 232 -1.83 -10.85 -23.83
N SER A 233 -2.05 -9.53 -23.70
CA SER A 233 -1.10 -8.51 -24.14
C SER A 233 -0.09 -8.18 -23.05
N GLU A 234 1.20 -8.37 -23.35
CA GLU A 234 2.34 -7.98 -22.51
C GLU A 234 2.28 -6.49 -22.12
N ALA A 235 1.91 -5.61 -23.06
CA ALA A 235 1.79 -4.17 -22.81
C ALA A 235 0.72 -3.84 -21.77
N LEU A 236 -0.41 -4.57 -21.78
CA LEU A 236 -1.50 -4.36 -20.81
C LEU A 236 -1.13 -4.89 -19.42
N ASN A 237 -0.44 -6.03 -19.35
CA ASN A 237 0.12 -6.52 -18.09
C ASN A 237 1.16 -5.54 -17.52
N LEU A 238 2.03 -4.98 -18.36
CA LEU A 238 3.00 -3.96 -17.96
C LEU A 238 2.29 -2.69 -17.46
N ALA A 239 1.30 -2.19 -18.20
CA ALA A 239 0.51 -1.03 -17.80
C ALA A 239 -0.20 -1.26 -16.45
N TYR A 240 -0.71 -2.48 -16.22
CA TYR A 240 -1.33 -2.85 -14.95
C TYR A 240 -0.31 -2.87 -13.81
N TYR A 241 0.79 -3.61 -13.94
CA TYR A 241 1.76 -3.77 -12.86
C TYR A 241 2.55 -2.48 -12.59
N ALA A 242 3.12 -1.86 -13.64
CA ALA A 242 3.89 -0.64 -13.48
C ALA A 242 2.98 0.57 -13.20
N GLY A 243 1.92 0.73 -14.00
CA GLY A 243 1.09 1.95 -14.00
C GLY A 243 -0.02 1.95 -12.96
N LEU A 244 -0.60 0.80 -12.60
CA LEU A 244 -1.69 0.70 -11.63
C LEU A 244 -1.24 0.15 -10.28
N GLU A 245 0.00 -0.29 -10.10
CA GLU A 245 0.48 -0.76 -8.81
C GLU A 245 1.74 -0.08 -8.34
N LEU A 246 2.81 -0.16 -9.12
CA LEU A 246 4.12 0.31 -8.69
C LEU A 246 4.19 1.83 -8.64
N ALA A 247 3.88 2.51 -9.76
CA ALA A 247 3.91 3.97 -9.86
C ALA A 247 2.97 4.68 -8.86
N PRO A 248 1.67 4.31 -8.73
CA PRO A 248 0.78 4.97 -7.78
C PRO A 248 1.22 4.72 -6.33
N SER A 249 1.76 3.54 -6.01
CA SER A 249 2.30 3.31 -4.67
C SER A 249 3.55 4.11 -4.40
N ALA A 250 4.49 4.17 -5.34
CA ALA A 250 5.71 4.96 -5.20
C ALA A 250 5.37 6.45 -4.99
N LEU A 251 4.41 6.99 -5.75
CA LEU A 251 3.91 8.35 -5.58
C LEU A 251 3.31 8.56 -4.19
N VAL A 252 2.45 7.66 -3.73
CA VAL A 252 1.81 7.76 -2.40
C VAL A 252 2.87 7.65 -1.28
N LEU A 253 3.81 6.70 -1.38
CA LEU A 253 4.91 6.52 -0.43
C LEU A 253 5.85 7.73 -0.39
N TYR A 254 6.04 8.39 -1.54
CA TYR A 254 6.80 9.63 -1.66
C TYR A 254 6.08 10.81 -1.00
N ILE A 255 4.76 10.96 -1.21
CA ILE A 255 3.97 12.01 -0.57
C ILE A 255 3.91 11.80 0.95
N LEU A 256 3.74 10.55 1.40
CA LEU A 256 3.66 10.18 2.81
C LEU A 256 5.04 10.04 3.50
N ARG A 257 6.16 10.34 2.82
CA ARG A 257 7.51 10.20 3.41
C ARG A 257 7.77 11.12 4.59
N LYS A 258 7.03 12.22 4.69
CA LYS A 258 7.14 13.15 5.80
C LYS A 258 6.38 12.59 6.99
N LEU A 259 7.13 11.95 7.89
CA LEU A 259 6.62 11.53 9.20
C LEU A 259 6.10 12.77 9.95
N PRO A 260 4.98 12.67 10.68
CA PRO A 260 4.60 13.72 11.63
C PRO A 260 5.78 13.96 12.59
N PRO A 261 6.13 15.21 12.90
CA PRO A 261 7.18 15.51 13.86
C PRO A 261 6.89 14.80 15.19
N ARG A 262 7.95 14.35 15.86
CA ARG A 262 7.89 13.72 17.18
C ARG A 262 7.13 14.68 18.11
N ARG A 263 6.07 14.21 18.77
CA ARG A 263 5.47 14.98 19.87
C ARG A 263 6.57 15.13 20.91
N ARG A 264 7.06 16.36 21.11
CA ARG A 264 7.76 16.70 22.34
C ARG A 264 6.77 16.44 23.45
N THR A 265 7.04 15.45 24.28
CA THR A 265 6.33 15.29 25.55
C THR A 265 6.68 16.52 26.39
N SER A 266 5.69 17.13 27.02
CA SER A 266 5.82 18.33 27.84
C SER A 266 6.62 18.13 29.15
N ASP A 267 7.55 17.17 29.15
CA ASP A 267 8.59 17.01 30.18
C ASP A 267 9.94 17.60 29.72
N ASP A 268 10.05 18.05 28.45
CA ASP A 268 11.24 18.71 27.92
C ASP A 268 11.17 20.26 28.00
N ASP A 269 10.17 20.83 28.72
CA ASP A 269 9.96 22.29 28.80
C ASP A 269 10.83 23.01 29.85
N ASP A 270 11.72 22.32 30.57
CA ASP A 270 12.63 22.95 31.54
C ASP A 270 14.02 23.31 30.96
N ASP A 271 14.37 22.84 29.76
CA ASP A 271 15.68 23.13 29.14
C ASP A 271 15.51 23.60 27.70
N LEU A 272 15.36 24.92 27.53
CA LEU A 272 16.14 25.75 26.61
C LEU A 272 15.42 27.10 26.41
N ARG A 273 15.90 28.10 27.15
CA ARG A 273 16.00 29.45 26.60
C ARG A 273 17.14 29.45 25.58
N ASP A 274 16.84 29.23 24.30
CA ASP A 274 17.55 29.91 23.22
C ASP A 274 16.79 29.82 21.88
N PRO A 275 16.51 30.93 21.20
CA PRO A 275 15.94 30.92 19.86
C PRO A 275 17.05 31.00 18.80
N LEU A 276 16.82 30.39 17.64
CA LEU A 276 17.57 30.49 16.37
C LEU A 276 18.70 29.46 16.18
N VAL A 277 18.36 28.29 15.64
CA VAL A 277 19.23 27.60 14.67
C VAL A 277 18.35 27.01 13.57
N ASP A 278 18.63 27.41 12.34
CA ASP A 278 18.11 26.86 11.10
C ASP A 278 18.54 25.40 10.94
N ASP A 279 17.58 24.47 10.87
CA ASP A 279 17.84 23.07 10.48
C ASP A 279 17.97 23.00 8.94
N ASP A 280 19.18 23.26 8.44
CA ASP A 280 19.61 22.85 7.09
C ASP A 280 20.09 21.39 7.17
N ASP A 281 19.22 20.46 6.74
CA ASP A 281 19.47 19.02 6.65
C ASP A 281 20.39 18.74 5.45
N SER A 282 21.69 19.01 5.62
CA SER A 282 22.75 18.50 4.76
C SER A 282 23.23 17.15 5.31
N GLY A 283 23.14 16.12 4.47
CA GLY A 283 23.43 14.74 4.85
C GLY A 283 24.89 14.52 5.20
N GLU A 284 25.12 13.90 6.35
CA GLU A 284 26.42 13.38 6.74
C GLU A 284 26.62 11.98 6.14
N GLU A 285 27.67 11.91 5.33
CA GLU A 285 28.38 10.69 4.94
C GLU A 285 29.10 10.14 6.18
N GLU A 286 28.87 8.87 6.53
CA GLU A 286 29.71 8.15 7.49
C GLU A 286 30.73 7.30 6.72
N ASP A 287 31.98 7.77 6.70
CA ASP A 287 33.15 6.97 6.37
C ASP A 287 33.48 6.00 7.51
N GLY A 288 33.68 4.74 7.14
CA GLY A 288 34.18 3.71 8.04
C GLY A 288 35.70 3.52 7.91
N HIS A 289 36.32 3.25 9.06
CA HIS A 289 37.28 2.16 9.31
C HIS A 289 38.69 2.55 9.81
N PHE A 290 38.95 2.06 11.03
CA PHE A 290 40.16 1.36 11.51
C PHE A 290 41.38 2.10 12.13
N SER A 291 41.53 1.81 13.43
CA SER A 291 42.70 1.22 14.13
C SER A 291 43.84 2.08 14.67
N GLU A 292 44.14 1.74 15.94
CA GLU A 292 45.44 1.69 16.65
C GLU A 292 46.19 3.00 16.89
N LEU A 293 46.25 3.48 18.14
CA LEU A 293 47.17 3.12 19.24
C LEU A 293 48.53 3.86 19.17
N SER A 294 48.97 4.28 20.37
CA SER A 294 50.29 4.85 20.73
C SER A 294 50.49 6.31 20.29
N ASP A 295 51.15 7.22 21.00
CA ASP A 295 51.66 7.33 22.37
C ASP A 295 52.22 8.78 22.46
N ILE A 296 52.27 9.34 23.68
CA ILE A 296 53.33 10.25 24.16
C ILE A 296 53.37 11.74 23.67
N SER A 297 53.46 12.61 24.69
CA SER A 297 53.99 13.99 24.80
C SER A 297 54.76 14.56 23.60
N GLU A 298 54.62 15.83 23.22
CA GLU A 298 54.78 17.10 23.96
C GLU A 298 54.04 18.22 23.20
#